data_AF-D8M7Y9-F1
#
_entry.id   AF-D8M7Y9-F1
#
_cell.length_a   1.000
_cell.length_b   1.000
_cell.length_c   1.000
_cell.angle_alpha   90.00
_cell.angle_beta   90.00
_cell.angle_gamma   90.00
#
_symmetry.space_group_name_H-M   'P 1'
#
loop_
_entity.id
_entity.type
_entity.pdbx_description
1 polymer ?
#
loop_
_entity_poly.entity_id
_entity_poly.type
_entity_poly.pdbx_seq_one_letter_code
_entity_poly.pdbx_strand_id
1 'polypeptide(L)'
;MFALAEEEEFEVVLGHHDLQHGNILHNAEGDMIFVDFEYTGKIPVAADIANHFCEWMTDYNLPDSHILRLEWHPNAKQQHDFVKTYLQARFGKEPSEEEVEKMCVQVHKHELFSNMHWFLWGLLQCPISTIDWDYWGYALNRWEHYVRVKKEFGREALPIMSE
;
A
#
# COMPACT_ATOMS: atom_id res chain seq x y z
N MET A 1 0.35 8.56 12.63
CA MET A 1 -0.64 8.42 11.56
C MET A 1 -1.69 9.52 11.70
N PHE A 2 -2.52 9.53 12.74
CA PHE A 2 -3.62 10.50 12.88
C PHE A 2 -3.19 11.97 12.73
N ALA A 3 -2.15 12.40 13.43
CA ALA A 3 -1.66 13.78 13.31
C ALA A 3 -1.04 14.15 11.93
N LEU A 4 -0.65 13.17 11.09
CA LEU A 4 -0.20 13.45 9.71
C LEU A 4 -1.36 13.46 8.71
N ALA A 5 -2.45 12.78 9.04
CA ALA A 5 -3.66 12.69 8.22
C ALA A 5 -4.62 13.87 8.48
N GLU A 6 -4.59 14.47 9.68
CA GLU A 6 -5.41 15.64 10.04
C GLU A 6 -4.91 16.94 9.37
N GLU A 7 -3.69 16.96 8.83
CA GLU A 7 -3.06 18.15 8.24
C GLU A 7 -3.42 18.38 6.76
N GLU A 8 -4.11 17.44 6.11
CA GLU A 8 -4.41 17.49 4.67
C GLU A 8 -5.82 16.98 4.35
N GLU A 9 -6.48 17.63 3.40
CA GLU A 9 -7.71 17.10 2.79
C GLU A 9 -7.36 16.10 1.69
N PHE A 10 -8.02 14.94 1.71
CA PHE A 10 -7.87 13.90 0.71
C PHE A 10 -9.20 13.62 0.02
N GLU A 11 -9.16 13.36 -1.29
CA GLU A 11 -10.32 12.82 -2.00
C GLU A 11 -10.56 11.38 -1.54
N VAL A 12 -11.77 11.12 -1.04
CA VAL A 12 -12.21 9.78 -0.62
C VAL A 12 -13.09 9.16 -1.69
N VAL A 13 -12.75 7.93 -2.08
CA VAL A 13 -13.48 7.13 -3.09
C VAL A 13 -13.88 5.78 -2.51
N LEU A 14 -14.68 5.02 -3.25
CA LEU A 14 -14.79 3.58 -3.02
C LEU A 14 -13.51 2.92 -3.55
N GLY A 15 -12.67 2.42 -2.67
CA GLY A 15 -11.43 1.71 -3.00
C GLY A 15 -11.51 0.23 -2.70
N HIS A 16 -10.57 -0.54 -3.24
CA HIS A 16 -10.48 -1.98 -3.08
C HIS A 16 -9.88 -2.38 -1.73
N HIS A 17 -8.95 -1.58 -1.19
CA HIS A 17 -8.15 -1.79 0.03
C HIS A 17 -7.12 -2.92 -0.02
N ASP A 18 -7.14 -3.77 -1.03
CA ASP A 18 -6.28 -4.96 -1.12
C ASP A 18 -5.80 -5.24 -2.56
N LEU A 19 -5.23 -4.21 -3.20
CA LEU A 19 -4.69 -4.30 -4.57
C LEU A 19 -3.34 -5.06 -4.65
N GLN A 20 -3.30 -6.29 -4.14
CA GLN A 20 -2.19 -7.22 -4.33
C GLN A 20 -2.30 -7.99 -5.66
N HIS A 21 -1.18 -8.57 -6.12
CA HIS A 21 -1.10 -9.17 -7.47
C HIS A 21 -2.07 -10.35 -7.69
N GLY A 22 -2.47 -11.07 -6.64
CA GLY A 22 -3.47 -12.13 -6.69
C GLY A 22 -4.89 -11.64 -6.96
N ASN A 23 -5.18 -10.36 -6.71
CA ASN A 23 -6.49 -9.74 -6.90
C ASN A 23 -6.63 -9.02 -8.25
N ILE A 24 -5.60 -9.11 -9.11
CA ILE A 24 -5.57 -8.50 -10.45
C ILE A 24 -5.38 -9.61 -11.48
N LEU A 25 -6.49 -10.01 -12.11
CA LEU A 25 -6.52 -11.10 -13.08
C LEU A 25 -6.45 -10.56 -14.51
N HIS A 26 -5.87 -11.34 -15.42
CA HIS A 26 -5.92 -11.06 -16.86
C HIS A 26 -6.76 -12.15 -17.54
N ASN A 27 -7.77 -11.77 -18.30
CA ASN A 27 -8.54 -12.71 -19.10
C ASN A 27 -7.82 -13.06 -20.43
N ALA A 28 -8.36 -14.01 -21.20
CA ALA A 28 -7.79 -14.41 -22.48
C ALA A 28 -7.83 -13.30 -23.56
N GLU A 29 -8.64 -12.27 -23.36
CA GLU A 29 -8.80 -11.11 -24.25
C GLU A 29 -7.80 -9.98 -23.91
N GLY A 30 -7.09 -10.11 -22.78
CA GLY A 30 -6.11 -9.13 -22.30
C GLY A 30 -6.69 -8.07 -21.37
N ASP A 31 -7.96 -8.20 -20.95
CA ASP A 31 -8.56 -7.29 -19.98
C ASP A 31 -8.07 -7.58 -18.57
N MET A 32 -7.83 -6.50 -17.81
CA MET A 32 -7.58 -6.56 -16.38
C MET A 32 -8.91 -6.64 -15.62
N ILE A 33 -9.03 -7.61 -14.73
CA ILE A 33 -10.20 -7.87 -13.89
C ILE A 33 -9.75 -7.84 -12.43
N PHE A 34 -10.33 -6.93 -11.64
CA PHE A 34 -10.14 -6.89 -10.20
C PHE A 34 -11.13 -7.83 -9.52
N VAL A 35 -10.70 -8.55 -8.50
CA VAL A 35 -11.52 -9.53 -7.75
C VAL A 35 -11.25 -9.43 -6.26
N ASP A 36 -12.06 -10.12 -5.45
CA ASP A 36 -11.86 -10.21 -3.99
C ASP A 36 -12.03 -8.86 -3.24
N PHE A 37 -13.24 -8.30 -3.35
CA PHE A 37 -13.62 -7.00 -2.78
C PHE A 37 -13.98 -7.09 -1.27
N GLU A 38 -13.48 -8.08 -0.53
CA GLU A 38 -13.84 -8.32 0.88
C GLU A 38 -13.52 -7.15 1.81
N TYR A 39 -12.45 -6.40 1.52
CA TYR A 39 -12.00 -5.23 2.29
C TYR A 39 -12.51 -3.90 1.74
N THR A 40 -13.34 -3.92 0.69
CA THR A 40 -13.77 -2.71 -0.02
C THR A 40 -14.49 -1.71 0.88
N GLY A 41 -14.12 -0.44 0.73
CA GLY A 41 -14.58 0.61 1.62
C GLY A 41 -14.25 2.01 1.11
N LYS A 42 -14.63 3.00 1.90
CA LYS A 42 -14.28 4.40 1.62
C LYS A 42 -12.85 4.66 2.06
N ILE A 43 -12.01 5.11 1.14
CA ILE A 43 -10.57 5.35 1.40
C ILE A 43 -10.05 6.52 0.56
N PRO A 44 -9.01 7.25 1.04
CA PRO A 44 -8.25 8.13 0.18
C PRO A 44 -7.74 7.41 -1.07
N VAL A 45 -7.87 8.05 -2.24
CA VAL A 45 -7.35 7.48 -3.51
C VAL A 45 -5.89 7.06 -3.38
N ALA A 46 -5.08 7.92 -2.77
CA ALA A 46 -3.65 7.70 -2.59
C ALA A 46 -3.33 6.44 -1.76
N ALA A 47 -4.24 6.00 -0.89
CA ALA A 47 -4.01 4.84 -0.04
C ALA A 47 -4.15 3.51 -0.78
N ASP A 48 -5.06 3.42 -1.76
CA ASP A 48 -5.21 2.21 -2.57
C ASP A 48 -3.98 2.03 -3.50
N ILE A 49 -3.49 3.14 -4.05
CA ILE A 49 -2.23 3.17 -4.83
C ILE A 49 -1.03 2.84 -3.94
N ALA A 50 -0.96 3.44 -2.75
CA ALA A 50 0.12 3.15 -1.79
C ALA A 50 0.13 1.67 -1.40
N ASN A 51 -1.05 1.08 -1.17
CA ASN A 51 -1.15 -0.35 -0.92
C ASN A 51 -0.60 -1.15 -2.09
N HIS A 52 -1.03 -0.84 -3.32
CA HIS A 52 -0.53 -1.52 -4.51
C HIS A 52 1.00 -1.44 -4.63
N PHE A 53 1.60 -0.27 -4.37
CA PHE A 53 3.06 -0.12 -4.37
C PHE A 53 3.75 -0.90 -3.25
N CYS A 54 3.18 -0.94 -2.04
CA CYS A 54 3.70 -1.77 -0.97
C CYS A 54 3.68 -3.26 -1.34
N GLU A 55 2.67 -3.71 -2.09
CA GLU A 55 2.54 -5.11 -2.51
C GLU A 55 3.56 -5.52 -3.58
N TRP A 56 4.26 -4.58 -4.25
CA TRP A 56 5.39 -4.93 -5.12
C TRP A 56 6.57 -5.52 -4.36
N MET A 57 6.67 -5.26 -3.05
CA MET A 57 7.75 -5.78 -2.20
C MET A 57 7.54 -7.24 -1.80
N THR A 58 6.44 -7.86 -2.18
CA THR A 58 6.06 -9.22 -1.76
C THR A 58 5.71 -10.08 -2.97
N ASP A 59 6.21 -11.32 -3.00
CA ASP A 59 5.72 -12.36 -3.90
C ASP A 59 5.23 -13.54 -3.05
N TYR A 60 3.91 -13.73 -3.05
CA TYR A 60 3.24 -14.75 -2.23
C TYR A 60 3.47 -16.18 -2.71
N ASN A 61 4.14 -16.38 -3.86
CA ASN A 61 4.52 -17.70 -4.35
C ASN A 61 5.89 -18.17 -3.83
N LEU A 62 6.64 -17.30 -3.15
CA LEU A 62 7.94 -17.65 -2.61
C LEU A 62 7.83 -18.34 -1.23
N PRO A 63 8.75 -19.27 -0.89
CA PRO A 63 8.79 -19.93 0.41
C PRO A 63 8.95 -18.95 1.59
N ASP A 64 9.60 -17.81 1.34
CA ASP A 64 9.87 -16.71 2.26
C ASP A 64 8.99 -15.49 1.96
N SER A 65 7.75 -15.73 1.52
CA SER A 65 6.76 -14.70 1.16
C SER A 65 6.34 -13.77 2.30
N HIS A 66 6.73 -14.05 3.55
CA HIS A 66 6.53 -13.15 4.69
C HIS A 66 7.55 -11.98 4.72
N ILE A 67 8.63 -12.06 3.93
CA ILE A 67 9.69 -11.05 3.87
C ILE A 67 9.34 -9.95 2.86
N LEU A 68 9.44 -8.69 3.30
CA LEU A 68 9.32 -7.52 2.43
C LEU A 68 10.67 -7.20 1.76
N ARG A 69 10.70 -7.28 0.43
CA ARG A 69 11.87 -6.96 -0.41
C ARG A 69 11.82 -5.51 -0.84
N LEU A 70 12.43 -4.66 -0.03
CA LEU A 70 12.36 -3.20 -0.17
C LEU A 70 12.90 -2.71 -1.51
N GLU A 71 13.85 -3.43 -2.09
CA GLU A 71 14.44 -3.15 -3.39
C GLU A 71 13.48 -3.36 -4.57
N TRP A 72 12.32 -4.01 -4.35
CA TRP A 72 11.28 -4.20 -5.37
C TRP A 72 10.21 -3.11 -5.35
N HIS A 73 10.21 -2.26 -4.32
CA HIS A 73 9.34 -1.08 -4.28
C HIS A 73 9.52 -0.24 -5.56
N PRO A 74 8.43 0.25 -6.18
CA PRO A 74 8.54 1.03 -7.41
C PRO A 74 9.41 2.25 -7.19
N ASN A 75 10.41 2.45 -8.05
CA ASN A 75 11.26 3.63 -7.96
C ASN A 75 10.50 4.92 -8.31
N ALA A 76 11.08 6.07 -8.00
CA ALA A 76 10.44 7.38 -8.21
C ALA A 76 9.90 7.59 -9.63
N LYS A 77 10.59 7.09 -10.66
CA LYS A 77 10.11 7.16 -12.05
C LYS A 77 8.87 6.29 -12.26
N GLN A 78 8.87 5.06 -11.75
CA GLN A 78 7.72 4.15 -11.86
C GLN A 78 6.50 4.69 -11.12
N GLN A 79 6.69 5.24 -9.91
CA GLN A 79 5.62 5.89 -9.15
C GLN A 79 5.04 7.09 -9.91
N HIS A 80 5.90 7.95 -10.46
CA HIS A 80 5.50 9.10 -11.26
C HIS A 80 4.72 8.68 -12.50
N ASP A 81 5.24 7.75 -13.30
CA ASP A 81 4.59 7.24 -14.51
C ASP A 81 3.21 6.63 -14.19
N PHE A 82 3.10 5.85 -13.10
CA PHE A 82 1.84 5.26 -12.66
C PHE A 82 0.83 6.35 -12.25
N VAL A 83 1.22 7.27 -11.39
CA VAL A 83 0.35 8.36 -10.90
C VAL A 83 -0.11 9.24 -12.04
N LYS A 84 0.80 9.59 -12.96
CA LYS A 84 0.48 10.36 -14.16
C LYS A 84 -0.57 9.65 -15.02
N THR A 85 -0.36 8.35 -15.28
CA THR A 85 -1.29 7.52 -16.07
C THR A 85 -2.66 7.41 -15.37
N TYR A 86 -2.67 7.20 -14.05
CA TYR A 86 -3.89 7.15 -13.26
C TYR A 86 -4.69 8.46 -13.33
N LEU A 87 -4.03 9.61 -13.12
CA LEU A 87 -4.68 10.92 -13.17
C LEU A 87 -5.22 11.21 -14.57
N GLN A 88 -4.46 10.88 -15.61
CA GLN A 88 -4.89 11.04 -17.00
C GLN A 88 -6.12 10.18 -17.31
N ALA A 89 -6.13 8.91 -16.89
CA ALA A 89 -7.27 8.01 -17.08
C ALA A 89 -8.50 8.45 -16.29
N ARG A 90 -8.31 8.93 -15.06
CA ARG A 90 -9.40 9.38 -14.17
C ARG A 90 -10.08 10.64 -14.68
N PHE A 91 -9.30 11.63 -15.14
CA PHE A 91 -9.82 12.96 -15.48
C PHE A 91 -9.95 13.22 -16.98
N GLY A 92 -9.45 12.31 -17.84
CA GLY A 92 -9.52 12.43 -19.29
C GLY A 92 -8.70 13.59 -19.87
N LYS A 93 -7.72 14.10 -19.12
CA LYS A 93 -6.83 15.20 -19.52
C LYS A 93 -5.41 14.94 -19.03
N GLU A 94 -4.41 15.51 -19.70
CA GLU A 94 -3.02 15.47 -19.23
C GLU A 94 -2.91 16.21 -17.88
N PRO A 95 -2.43 15.55 -16.80
CA PRO A 95 -2.19 16.23 -15.53
C PRO A 95 -0.95 17.13 -15.63
N SER A 96 -0.95 18.22 -14.88
CA SER A 96 0.25 19.02 -14.66
C SER A 96 1.25 18.27 -13.77
N GLU A 97 2.53 18.60 -13.92
CA GLU A 97 3.58 17.98 -13.06
C GLU A 97 3.35 18.27 -11.57
N GLU A 98 2.79 19.43 -11.21
CA GLU A 98 2.41 19.75 -9.83
C GLU A 98 1.32 18.80 -9.29
N GLU A 99 0.31 18.47 -10.10
CA GLU A 99 -0.73 17.51 -9.73
C GLU A 99 -0.14 16.09 -9.52
N VAL A 100 0.79 15.67 -10.38
CA VAL A 100 1.47 14.37 -10.26
C VAL A 100 2.34 14.34 -9.01
N GLU A 101 3.21 15.33 -8.80
CA GLU A 101 4.10 15.42 -7.65
C GLU A 101 3.32 15.44 -6.32
N LYS A 102 2.24 16.24 -6.25
CA LYS A 102 1.38 16.31 -5.09
C LYS A 102 0.77 14.94 -4.78
N MET A 103 0.28 14.22 -5.79
CA MET A 103 -0.30 12.90 -5.61
C MET A 103 0.77 11.86 -5.21
N CYS A 104 1.97 11.91 -5.77
CA CYS A 104 3.09 11.05 -5.35
C CYS A 104 3.44 11.25 -3.86
N VAL A 105 3.48 12.49 -3.37
CA VAL A 105 3.72 12.77 -1.94
C VAL A 105 2.59 12.20 -1.08
N GLN A 106 1.33 12.31 -1.53
CA GLN A 106 0.20 11.72 -0.82
C GLN A 106 0.29 10.20 -0.80
N VAL A 107 0.64 9.55 -1.91
CA VAL A 107 0.82 8.09 -2.00
C VAL A 107 1.90 7.64 -1.02
N HIS A 108 3.08 8.28 -1.04
CA HIS A 108 4.18 7.97 -0.12
C HIS A 108 3.75 8.07 1.35
N LYS A 109 2.99 9.12 1.70
CA LYS A 109 2.45 9.30 3.05
C LYS A 109 1.48 8.16 3.44
N HIS A 110 0.67 7.68 2.50
CA HIS A 110 -0.30 6.61 2.77
C HIS A 110 0.31 5.20 2.83
N GLU A 111 1.59 5.02 2.51
CA GLU A 111 2.29 3.77 2.83
C GLU A 111 2.28 3.49 4.35
N LEU A 112 2.22 4.56 5.17
CA LEU A 112 2.01 4.43 6.61
C LEU A 112 0.66 3.76 6.95
N PHE A 113 -0.37 4.02 6.16
CA PHE A 113 -1.68 3.40 6.34
C PHE A 113 -1.63 1.92 5.95
N SER A 114 -1.12 1.61 4.76
CA SER A 114 -0.97 0.22 4.29
C SER A 114 -0.15 -0.62 5.27
N ASN A 115 1.04 -0.16 5.66
CA ASN A 115 1.91 -0.91 6.57
C ASN A 115 1.29 -1.10 7.97
N MET A 116 0.64 -0.08 8.54
CA MET A 116 -0.04 -0.25 9.83
C MET A 116 -1.23 -1.20 9.73
N HIS A 117 -2.04 -1.09 8.68
CA HIS A 117 -3.21 -1.95 8.47
C HIS A 117 -2.79 -3.41 8.41
N TRP A 118 -1.82 -3.74 7.56
CA TRP A 118 -1.37 -5.12 7.35
C TRP A 118 -0.49 -5.66 8.49
N PHE A 119 0.19 -4.79 9.24
CA PHE A 119 0.80 -5.16 10.52
C PHE A 119 -0.25 -5.69 11.51
N LEU A 120 -1.33 -4.92 11.74
CA LEU A 120 -2.40 -5.30 12.65
C LEU A 120 -3.12 -6.56 12.16
N TRP A 121 -3.38 -6.65 10.85
CA TRP A 121 -3.94 -7.84 10.24
C TRP A 121 -3.06 -9.07 10.49
N GLY A 122 -1.75 -8.99 10.23
CA GLY A 122 -0.82 -10.09 10.46
C GLY A 122 -0.80 -10.56 11.91
N LEU A 123 -0.76 -9.62 12.86
CA LEU A 123 -0.85 -9.93 14.29
C LEU A 123 -2.15 -10.65 14.67
N LEU A 124 -3.28 -10.22 14.10
CA LEU A 124 -4.57 -10.85 14.34
C LEU A 124 -4.65 -12.25 13.72
N GLN A 125 -4.01 -12.46 12.57
CA GLN A 125 -3.98 -13.75 11.88
C GLN A 125 -3.15 -14.81 12.62
N CYS A 126 -2.07 -14.42 13.32
CA CYS A 126 -1.21 -15.33 14.08
C CYS A 126 -1.99 -16.38 14.92
N PRO A 127 -2.98 -15.98 15.76
CA PRO A 127 -3.74 -16.95 16.56
C PRO A 127 -4.98 -17.55 15.88
N ILE A 128 -5.47 -16.99 14.77
CA ILE A 128 -6.78 -17.39 14.19
C ILE A 128 -6.67 -18.12 12.85
N SER A 129 -5.58 -17.94 12.10
CA SER A 129 -5.42 -18.56 10.79
C SER A 129 -5.10 -20.05 10.92
N THR A 130 -5.63 -20.84 10.01
CA THR A 130 -5.29 -22.27 9.86
C THR A 130 -4.25 -22.51 8.75
N ILE A 131 -3.80 -21.44 8.08
CA ILE A 131 -2.80 -21.52 7.02
C ILE A 131 -1.41 -21.59 7.65
N ASP A 132 -0.58 -22.54 7.21
CA ASP A 132 0.82 -22.65 7.62
C ASP A 132 1.66 -21.58 6.91
N TRP A 133 1.69 -20.38 7.49
CA TRP A 133 2.41 -19.22 6.98
C TRP A 133 2.90 -18.33 8.12
N ASP A 134 4.06 -17.69 7.94
CA ASP A 134 4.70 -16.89 9.00
C ASP A 134 4.07 -15.49 9.14
N TYR A 135 2.87 -15.46 9.72
CA TYR A 135 2.14 -14.22 10.01
C TYR A 135 2.89 -13.27 10.94
N TRP A 136 3.68 -13.81 11.87
CA TRP A 136 4.47 -13.01 12.81
C TRP A 136 5.62 -12.32 12.10
N GLY A 137 6.39 -13.07 11.31
CA GLY A 137 7.46 -12.53 10.46
C GLY A 137 6.92 -11.46 9.52
N TYR A 138 5.77 -11.69 8.89
CA TYR A 138 5.12 -10.69 8.04
C TYR A 138 4.74 -9.43 8.82
N ALA A 139 4.08 -9.58 9.97
CA ALA A 139 3.69 -8.43 10.80
C ALA A 139 4.91 -7.60 11.21
N LEU A 140 6.00 -8.24 11.62
CA LEU A 140 7.26 -7.56 11.95
C LEU A 140 7.82 -6.77 10.76
N ASN A 141 7.87 -7.37 9.56
CA ASN A 141 8.36 -6.67 8.37
C ASN A 141 7.50 -5.44 8.03
N ARG A 142 6.16 -5.54 8.12
CA ARG A 142 5.26 -4.38 7.92
C ARG A 142 5.47 -3.30 8.99
N TRP A 143 5.67 -3.69 10.26
CA TRP A 143 5.97 -2.76 11.34
C TRP A 143 7.29 -2.01 11.12
N GLU A 144 8.37 -2.73 10.81
CA GLU A 144 9.69 -2.13 10.53
C GLU A 144 9.61 -1.15 9.36
N HIS A 145 8.87 -1.50 8.31
CA HIS A 145 8.65 -0.60 7.19
C HIS A 145 7.85 0.64 7.59
N TYR A 146 6.78 0.50 8.38
CA TYR A 146 6.04 1.62 8.96
C TYR A 146 6.96 2.57 9.74
N VAL A 147 7.82 2.03 10.62
CA VAL A 147 8.78 2.82 11.42
C VAL A 147 9.72 3.60 10.50
N ARG A 148 10.26 2.95 9.46
CA ARG A 148 11.16 3.57 8.48
C ARG A 148 10.50 4.74 7.76
N VAL A 149 9.33 4.52 7.15
CA VAL A 149 8.60 5.57 6.41
C VAL A 149 8.23 6.71 7.34
N LYS A 150 7.82 6.42 8.58
CA LYS A 150 7.42 7.46 9.53
C LYS A 150 8.58 8.38 9.92
N LYS A 151 9.79 7.84 10.00
CA LYS A 151 11.03 8.59 10.26
C LYS A 151 11.36 9.57 9.13
N GLU A 152 11.05 9.23 7.88
CA GLU A 152 11.22 10.14 6.73
C GLU A 152 10.34 11.40 6.86
N PHE A 153 9.19 11.29 7.53
CA PHE A 153 8.33 12.42 7.87
C PHE A 153 8.70 13.11 9.20
N GLY A 154 9.89 12.82 9.76
CA GLY A 154 10.38 13.45 10.99
C GLY A 154 9.58 13.08 12.25
N ARG A 155 8.86 11.95 12.25
CA ARG A 155 8.07 11.50 13.40
C ARG A 155 8.51 10.12 13.89
N GLU A 156 8.64 9.99 15.21
CA GLU A 156 8.92 8.72 15.89
C GLU A 156 7.72 7.76 15.83
N ALA A 157 7.98 6.46 15.71
CA ALA A 157 6.95 5.43 15.87
C ALA A 157 6.49 5.35 17.33
N LEU A 158 5.27 4.86 17.56
CA LEU A 158 4.87 4.51 18.92
C LEU A 158 5.64 3.23 19.31
N PRO A 159 6.03 3.05 20.59
CA PRO A 159 6.75 1.86 21.04
C PRO A 159 5.77 0.68 21.20
N ILE A 160 5.15 0.27 20.09
CA ILE A 160 4.19 -0.85 20.05
C ILE A 160 4.94 -2.18 20.15
N MET A 161 6.05 -2.28 19.41
CA MET A 161 7.00 -3.38 19.51
C MET A 161 8.26 -2.86 20.20
N SER A 162 8.84 -3.64 21.11
CA SER A 162 10.16 -3.36 21.66
C SER A 162 11.22 -3.58 20.59
N GLU A 163 12.24 -2.72 20.57
CA GLU A 163 13.49 -2.95 19.81
C GLU A 163 14.19 -4.25 20.23
#